data_AF-A0A7R6SXU5-F1
#
_entry.id   AF-A0A7R6SXU5-F1
#
_cell.length_a   1.000
_cell.length_b   1.000
_cell.length_c   1.000
_cell.angle_alpha   90.00
_cell.angle_beta   90.00
_cell.angle_gamma   90.00
#
_symmetry.space_group_name_H-M   'P 1'
#
loop_
_entity.id
_entity.type
_entity.pdbx_description
1 polymer ?
#
loop_
_entity_poly.entity_id
_entity_poly.type
_entity_poly.pdbx_seq_one_letter_code
_entity_poly.pdbx_strand_id
1 'polypeptide(L)'
;MIEESIKSIKADLYDRVSSPLMFGFCVAWCVWNYKFLLVLLSDEKVLEKVRIIDEILYKTDYQVLFYGIFYPLCSTLIYIFIYPYPAKIIFSFYKRRQSEIASVKKKIEDYELLSKEESFKIKNKIYELEHEYEKREKIKDDEIKLLNDYIKSRLKISLEDYKKRYLGVVITNDQLDVLKEAKTKARKNIDELFKDNVDKKDKDLIQSDIDFLEISDLIKVNVASGSHKKSIEITPKGRQTILNYTT
;
A
#
# COMPACT_ATOMS: atom_id res chain seq x y z
N MET A 1 -12.26 -25.24 -50.75
CA MET A 1 -12.99 -24.80 -51.95
C MET A 1 -14.44 -24.42 -51.66
N ILE A 2 -15.40 -25.33 -51.44
CA ILE A 2 -16.81 -24.95 -51.15
C ILE A 2 -16.92 -24.12 -49.87
N GLU A 3 -16.19 -24.50 -48.81
CA GLU A 3 -16.16 -23.74 -47.55
C GLU A 3 -15.51 -22.35 -47.69
N GLU A 4 -14.53 -22.20 -48.59
CA GLU A 4 -13.89 -20.91 -48.88
C GLU A 4 -14.82 -20.03 -49.70
N SER A 5 -15.56 -20.60 -50.65
CA SER A 5 -16.62 -19.91 -51.38
C SER A 5 -17.75 -19.47 -50.45
N ILE A 6 -18.17 -20.30 -49.49
CA ILE A 6 -19.18 -19.93 -48.48
C ILE A 6 -18.67 -18.81 -47.57
N LYS A 7 -17.40 -18.84 -47.16
CA LYS A 7 -16.79 -17.76 -46.36
C LYS A 7 -16.66 -16.45 -47.13
N SER A 8 -16.25 -16.49 -48.40
CA SER A 8 -16.19 -15.32 -49.28
C SER A 8 -17.58 -14.72 -49.53
N ILE A 9 -18.58 -15.56 -49.84
CA ILE A 9 -19.97 -15.12 -50.00
C ILE A 9 -20.46 -14.50 -48.69
N LYS A 10 -20.20 -15.13 -47.54
CA LYS A 10 -20.61 -14.60 -46.23
C LYS A 10 -19.95 -13.27 -45.90
N ALA A 11 -18.67 -13.09 -46.22
CA ALA A 11 -17.95 -11.83 -46.00
C ALA A 11 -18.49 -10.71 -46.90
N ASP A 12 -18.68 -10.98 -48.19
CA ASP A 12 -19.25 -10.01 -49.14
C ASP A 12 -20.72 -9.70 -48.85
N LEU A 13 -21.50 -10.70 -48.41
CA LEU A 13 -22.87 -10.50 -47.95
C LEU A 13 -22.86 -9.67 -46.66
N TYR A 14 -21.94 -9.93 -45.73
CA TYR A 14 -21.87 -9.18 -44.47
C TYR A 14 -21.54 -7.71 -44.71
N ASP A 15 -20.57 -7.41 -45.59
CA ASP A 15 -20.21 -6.02 -45.92
C ASP A 15 -21.34 -5.29 -46.66
N ARG A 16 -22.10 -5.98 -47.52
CA ARG A 16 -23.22 -5.37 -48.27
C ARG A 16 -24.53 -5.32 -47.49
N VAL A 17 -24.81 -6.31 -46.63
CA VAL A 17 -25.96 -6.38 -45.71
C VAL A 17 -25.76 -5.46 -44.50
N SER A 18 -24.52 -5.07 -44.19
CA SER A 18 -24.23 -4.03 -43.20
C SER A 18 -24.76 -2.65 -43.61
N SER A 19 -25.14 -2.44 -44.88
CA SER A 19 -25.88 -1.25 -45.29
C SER A 19 -27.35 -1.37 -44.89
N PRO A 20 -27.86 -0.50 -43.99
CA PRO A 20 -29.27 -0.51 -43.59
C PRO A 20 -30.23 -0.37 -44.79
N LEU A 21 -29.78 0.30 -45.85
CA LEU A 21 -30.52 0.46 -47.10
C LEU A 21 -30.65 -0.85 -47.86
N MET A 22 -29.56 -1.60 -48.04
CA MET A 22 -29.62 -2.84 -48.83
C MET A 22 -30.39 -3.92 -48.10
N PHE A 23 -30.15 -4.10 -46.80
CA PHE A 23 -30.89 -5.05 -45.99
C PHE A 23 -32.37 -4.69 -45.90
N GLY A 24 -32.67 -3.41 -45.60
CA GLY A 24 -34.04 -2.92 -45.54
C GLY A 24 -34.77 -3.03 -46.88
N PHE A 25 -34.07 -2.85 -48.01
CA PHE A 25 -34.61 -3.04 -49.35
C PHE A 25 -34.91 -4.51 -49.64
N CYS A 26 -34.00 -5.42 -49.33
CA CYS A 26 -34.24 -6.86 -49.52
C CYS A 26 -35.46 -7.34 -48.73
N VAL A 27 -35.58 -6.93 -47.46
CA VAL A 27 -36.73 -7.28 -46.61
C VAL A 27 -38.02 -6.65 -47.15
N ALA A 28 -38.00 -5.35 -47.49
CA ALA A 28 -39.16 -4.68 -48.06
C ALA A 28 -39.58 -5.30 -49.41
N TRP A 29 -38.62 -5.70 -50.24
CA TRP A 29 -38.85 -6.36 -51.51
C TRP A 29 -39.56 -7.69 -51.32
N CYS A 30 -39.12 -8.52 -50.38
CA CYS A 30 -39.79 -9.78 -50.04
C CYS A 30 -41.21 -9.56 -49.52
N VAL A 31 -41.45 -8.51 -48.74
CA VAL A 31 -42.78 -8.16 -48.24
C VAL A 31 -43.71 -7.72 -49.37
N TRP A 32 -43.25 -6.84 -50.25
CA TRP A 32 -44.07 -6.36 -51.38
C TRP A 32 -44.28 -7.41 -52.48
N ASN A 33 -43.29 -8.29 -52.68
CA ASN A 33 -43.32 -9.36 -53.68
C ASN A 33 -43.59 -10.74 -53.05
N TYR A 34 -44.32 -10.79 -51.94
CA TYR A 34 -44.59 -12.05 -51.23
C TYR A 34 -45.31 -13.08 -52.13
N LYS A 35 -46.21 -12.63 -53.01
CA LYS A 35 -46.91 -13.51 -53.97
C LYS A 35 -45.94 -14.16 -54.95
N PHE A 36 -44.93 -13.41 -55.40
CA PHE A 36 -43.90 -13.93 -56.29
C PHE A 36 -43.09 -15.01 -55.57
N LEU A 37 -42.71 -14.79 -54.31
CA LEU A 37 -42.02 -15.80 -53.50
C LEU A 37 -42.88 -17.05 -53.27
N LEU A 38 -44.18 -16.89 -53.04
CA LEU A 38 -45.11 -18.01 -52.90
C LEU A 38 -45.23 -18.83 -54.19
N VAL A 39 -45.28 -18.19 -55.35
CA VAL A 39 -45.31 -18.88 -56.65
C VAL A 39 -43.97 -19.52 -56.98
N LEU A 40 -42.86 -18.88 -56.60
CA LEU A 40 -41.52 -19.45 -56.78
C LEU A 40 -41.36 -20.75 -55.96
N LEU A 41 -41.86 -20.73 -54.72
CA LEU A 41 -41.78 -21.84 -53.75
C LEU A 41 -42.90 -22.88 -53.90
N SER A 42 -43.89 -22.67 -54.78
CA SER A 42 -44.95 -23.66 -55.01
C SER A 42 -44.43 -24.88 -55.77
N ASP A 43 -45.14 -26.01 -55.70
CA ASP A 43 -44.77 -27.23 -56.42
C ASP A 43 -45.23 -27.23 -57.91
N GLU A 44 -45.61 -26.08 -58.43
CA GLU A 44 -46.09 -25.95 -59.82
C GLU A 44 -44.99 -26.20 -60.85
N LYS A 45 -45.39 -26.70 -62.02
CA LYS A 45 -44.46 -26.86 -63.16
C LYS A 45 -43.90 -25.50 -63.58
N VAL A 46 -42.61 -25.47 -63.96
CA VAL A 46 -41.89 -24.24 -64.31
C VAL A 46 -42.65 -23.37 -65.32
N LEU A 47 -43.26 -23.99 -66.33
CA LEU A 47 -44.02 -23.30 -67.37
C LEU A 47 -45.28 -22.61 -66.82
N GLU A 48 -45.92 -23.21 -65.82
CA GLU A 48 -47.08 -22.62 -65.16
C GLU A 48 -46.69 -21.54 -64.17
N LYS A 49 -45.53 -21.66 -63.50
CA LYS A 49 -44.99 -20.58 -62.67
C LYS A 49 -44.74 -19.31 -63.49
N VAL A 50 -44.10 -19.43 -64.65
CA VAL A 50 -43.84 -18.29 -65.54
C VAL A 50 -45.16 -17.66 -66.02
N ARG A 51 -46.13 -18.48 -66.44
CA ARG A 51 -47.46 -17.97 -66.82
C ARG A 51 -48.15 -17.24 -65.67
N ILE A 52 -48.12 -17.77 -64.46
CA ILE A 52 -48.71 -17.12 -63.27
C ILE A 52 -47.99 -15.80 -62.97
N ILE A 53 -46.66 -15.75 -63.12
CA ILE A 53 -45.87 -14.53 -62.86
C ILE A 53 -46.20 -13.44 -63.90
N ASP A 54 -46.19 -13.77 -65.19
CA ASP A 54 -46.32 -12.79 -66.27
C ASP A 54 -47.79 -12.41 -66.54
N GLU A 55 -48.72 -13.37 -66.48
CA GLU A 55 -50.12 -13.13 -66.83
C GLU A 55 -51.01 -12.80 -65.62
N ILE A 56 -50.59 -13.13 -64.39
CA ILE A 56 -51.42 -12.96 -63.19
C ILE A 56 -50.81 -11.97 -62.19
N LEU A 57 -49.51 -12.09 -61.88
CA LEU A 57 -48.86 -11.20 -60.90
C LEU A 57 -48.43 -9.84 -61.49
N TYR A 58 -47.79 -9.85 -62.66
CA TYR A 58 -47.20 -8.65 -63.24
C TYR A 58 -47.66 -8.46 -64.70
N LYS A 59 -48.96 -8.16 -64.86
CA LYS A 59 -49.60 -8.01 -66.18
C LYS A 59 -49.06 -6.85 -67.02
N THR A 60 -48.27 -5.96 -66.44
CA THR A 60 -47.79 -4.74 -67.10
C THR A 60 -46.42 -4.37 -66.58
N ASP A 61 -45.56 -3.86 -67.45
CA ASP A 61 -44.19 -3.42 -67.11
C ASP A 61 -44.15 -2.39 -65.97
N TYR A 62 -45.17 -1.54 -65.87
CA TYR A 62 -45.32 -0.61 -64.76
C TYR A 62 -45.48 -1.34 -63.42
N GLN A 63 -46.22 -2.44 -63.36
CA GLN A 63 -46.38 -3.21 -62.13
C GLN A 63 -45.04 -3.84 -61.71
N VAL A 64 -44.24 -4.33 -62.66
CA VAL A 64 -42.89 -4.83 -62.38
C VAL A 64 -42.02 -3.72 -61.78
N LEU A 65 -42.03 -2.52 -62.37
CA LEU A 65 -41.23 -1.39 -61.88
C LEU A 65 -41.68 -0.90 -60.49
N PHE A 66 -42.99 -0.76 -60.28
CA PHE A 66 -43.53 -0.23 -59.03
C PHE A 66 -43.42 -1.24 -57.88
N TYR A 67 -43.82 -2.49 -58.08
CA TYR A 67 -43.72 -3.54 -57.05
C TYR A 67 -42.30 -4.08 -56.88
N GLY A 68 -41.51 -4.10 -57.95
CA GLY A 68 -40.14 -4.61 -57.92
C GLY A 68 -39.12 -3.62 -57.38
N ILE A 69 -39.28 -2.32 -57.60
CA ILE A 69 -38.27 -1.32 -57.22
C ILE A 69 -38.87 -0.20 -56.38
N PHE A 70 -39.90 0.48 -56.88
CA PHE A 70 -40.37 1.73 -56.27
C PHE A 70 -40.96 1.53 -54.87
N TYR A 71 -41.93 0.64 -54.68
CA TYR A 71 -42.57 0.42 -53.37
C TYR A 71 -41.60 -0.13 -52.31
N PRO A 72 -40.75 -1.14 -52.62
CA PRO A 72 -39.71 -1.57 -51.70
C PRO A 72 -38.75 -0.43 -51.32
N LEU A 73 -38.24 0.33 -52.31
CA LEU A 73 -37.31 1.44 -52.06
C LEU A 73 -37.94 2.54 -51.21
N CYS A 74 -39.16 2.98 -51.54
CA CYS A 74 -39.88 3.98 -50.75
C CYS A 74 -40.14 3.48 -49.33
N SER A 75 -40.52 2.21 -49.16
CA SER A 75 -40.77 1.62 -47.85
C SER A 75 -39.49 1.54 -47.01
N THR A 76 -38.36 1.19 -47.62
CA THR A 76 -37.05 1.20 -46.97
C THR A 76 -36.61 2.59 -46.56
N LEU A 77 -36.78 3.59 -47.43
CA LEU A 77 -36.46 4.98 -47.10
C LEU A 77 -37.35 5.49 -45.97
N ILE A 78 -38.66 5.24 -46.04
CA ILE A 78 -39.60 5.56 -44.97
C ILE A 78 -39.17 4.89 -43.67
N TYR A 79 -38.82 3.60 -43.70
CA TYR A 79 -38.35 2.91 -42.51
C TYR A 79 -37.07 3.55 -41.96
N ILE A 80 -36.04 3.76 -42.77
CA ILE A 80 -34.75 4.31 -42.31
C ILE A 80 -34.89 5.73 -41.77
N PHE A 81 -35.70 6.58 -42.41
CA PHE A 81 -35.83 7.98 -42.02
C PHE A 81 -36.91 8.22 -40.97
N ILE A 82 -38.05 7.52 -41.03
CA ILE A 82 -39.17 7.76 -40.10
C ILE A 82 -38.99 6.96 -38.82
N TYR A 83 -38.51 5.71 -38.86
CA TYR A 83 -38.36 4.85 -37.67
C TYR A 83 -37.48 5.43 -36.54
N PRO A 84 -36.39 6.18 -36.80
CA PRO A 84 -35.58 6.79 -35.75
C PRO A 84 -36.35 7.75 -34.83
N TYR A 85 -37.38 8.44 -35.35
CA TYR A 85 -38.16 9.41 -34.57
C TYR A 85 -38.97 8.78 -33.43
N PRO A 86 -39.87 7.79 -33.68
CA PRO A 86 -40.57 7.10 -32.60
C PRO A 86 -39.58 6.31 -31.72
N ALA A 87 -38.52 5.74 -32.30
CA ALA A 87 -37.49 5.04 -31.52
C ALA A 87 -36.81 5.97 -30.50
N LYS A 88 -36.50 7.22 -30.87
CA LYS A 88 -35.94 8.23 -29.95
C LYS A 88 -36.91 8.58 -28.82
N ILE A 89 -38.20 8.68 -29.12
CA ILE A 89 -39.24 8.95 -28.10
C ILE A 89 -39.30 7.80 -27.09
N ILE A 90 -39.41 6.56 -27.58
CA ILE A 90 -39.45 5.37 -26.72
C ILE A 90 -38.17 5.24 -25.90
N PHE A 91 -37.01 5.45 -26.51
CA PHE A 91 -35.73 5.38 -25.83
C PHE A 91 -35.59 6.43 -24.72
N SER A 92 -35.99 7.68 -24.99
CA SER A 92 -35.96 8.75 -23.98
C SER A 92 -36.93 8.47 -22.83
N PHE A 93 -38.14 7.96 -23.12
CA PHE A 93 -39.10 7.54 -22.10
C PHE A 93 -38.55 6.39 -21.24
N TYR A 94 -37.96 5.37 -21.87
CA TYR A 94 -37.34 4.25 -21.17
C TYR A 94 -36.17 4.70 -20.28
N LYS A 95 -35.29 5.56 -20.79
CA LYS A 95 -34.17 6.11 -20.00
C LYS A 95 -34.63 6.91 -18.79
N ARG A 96 -35.67 7.74 -18.97
CA ARG A 96 -36.28 8.47 -17.86
C ARG A 96 -36.84 7.51 -16.81
N ARG A 97 -37.58 6.49 -17.22
CA ARG A 97 -38.14 5.48 -16.31
C ARG A 97 -37.04 4.70 -15.58
N GLN A 98 -35.96 4.35 -16.25
CA GLN A 98 -34.81 3.68 -15.64
C GLN A 98 -34.15 4.56 -14.57
N SER A 99 -34.04 5.87 -14.82
CA SER A 99 -33.54 6.84 -13.83
C SER A 99 -34.48 6.98 -12.63
N GLU A 100 -35.80 6.99 -12.85
CA GLU A 100 -36.81 7.03 -11.78
C GLU A 100 -36.77 5.75 -10.93
N ILE A 101 -36.65 4.58 -11.55
CA ILE A 101 -36.48 3.31 -10.83
C ILE A 101 -35.18 3.32 -10.02
N ALA A 102 -34.08 3.81 -10.60
CA ALA A 102 -32.81 3.91 -9.89
C ALA A 102 -32.89 4.86 -8.69
N SER A 103 -33.59 5.99 -8.80
CA SER A 103 -33.76 6.92 -7.67
C SER A 103 -34.67 6.35 -6.58
N VAL A 104 -35.73 5.63 -6.94
CA VAL A 104 -36.56 4.90 -5.97
C VAL A 104 -35.77 3.80 -5.27
N LYS A 105 -34.96 3.03 -6.02
CA LYS A 105 -34.10 1.99 -5.46
C LYS A 105 -33.09 2.56 -4.47
N LYS A 106 -32.44 3.68 -4.79
CA LYS A 106 -31.56 4.42 -3.85
C LYS A 106 -32.26 4.79 -2.55
N LYS A 107 -33.52 5.25 -2.63
CA LYS A 107 -34.33 5.61 -1.44
C LYS A 107 -34.73 4.40 -0.59
N ILE A 108 -34.89 3.22 -1.19
CA ILE A 108 -35.31 2.00 -0.50
C ILE A 108 -34.13 1.28 0.14
N GLU A 109 -32.99 1.26 -0.53
CA GLU A 109 -31.84 0.45 -0.10
C GLU A 109 -30.84 1.20 0.79
N ASP A 110 -31.08 2.47 1.15
CA ASP A 110 -30.17 3.34 1.94
C ASP A 110 -28.72 3.46 1.38
N TYR A 111 -28.44 2.90 0.21
CA TYR A 111 -27.18 3.04 -0.51
C TYR A 111 -27.28 4.18 -1.52
N GLU A 112 -26.67 5.32 -1.19
CA GLU A 112 -26.44 6.38 -2.17
C GLU A 112 -25.31 5.96 -3.12
N LEU A 113 -25.65 5.56 -4.36
CA LEU A 113 -24.64 5.46 -5.42
C LEU A 113 -24.10 6.87 -5.69
N LEU A 114 -22.83 7.09 -5.33
CA LEU A 114 -22.11 8.33 -5.59
C LEU A 114 -22.17 8.69 -7.07
N SER A 115 -22.52 9.94 -7.37
CA SER A 115 -22.31 10.51 -8.70
C SER A 115 -20.82 10.53 -9.04
N LYS A 116 -20.49 10.68 -10.33
CA LYS A 116 -19.09 10.83 -10.76
C LYS A 116 -18.39 12.01 -10.07
N GLU A 117 -19.11 13.10 -9.87
CA GLU A 117 -18.60 14.30 -9.19
C GLU A 117 -18.33 14.05 -7.71
N GLU A 118 -19.24 13.38 -7.01
CA GLU A 118 -19.05 13.00 -5.60
C GLU A 118 -17.90 12.00 -5.44
N SER A 119 -17.81 11.02 -6.34
CA SER A 119 -16.70 10.07 -6.38
C SER A 119 -15.36 10.78 -6.59
N PHE A 120 -15.32 11.80 -7.46
CA PHE A 120 -14.13 12.60 -7.70
C PHE A 120 -13.75 13.44 -6.48
N LYS A 121 -14.72 14.09 -5.82
CA LYS A 121 -14.49 14.85 -4.57
C LYS A 121 -13.93 13.98 -3.46
N ILE A 122 -14.49 12.77 -3.27
CA ILE A 122 -14.01 11.83 -2.26
C ILE A 122 -12.58 11.39 -2.57
N LYS A 123 -12.26 11.07 -3.82
CA LYS A 123 -10.89 10.71 -4.22
C LYS A 123 -9.90 11.84 -3.93
N ASN A 124 -10.24 13.09 -4.27
CA ASN A 124 -9.38 14.23 -3.97
C ASN A 124 -9.19 14.41 -2.47
N LYS A 125 -10.25 14.26 -1.67
CA LYS A 125 -10.18 14.31 -0.20
C LYS A 125 -9.25 13.23 0.35
N ILE A 126 -9.29 12.02 -0.20
CA ILE A 126 -8.38 10.92 0.17
C ILE A 126 -6.93 11.29 -0.15
N TYR A 127 -6.66 11.79 -1.35
CA TYR A 127 -5.31 12.24 -1.73
C TYR A 127 -4.78 13.36 -0.83
N GLU A 128 -5.62 14.34 -0.49
CA GLU A 128 -5.27 15.42 0.45
C GLU A 128 -4.92 14.87 1.84
N LEU A 129 -5.75 13.94 2.35
CA LEU A 129 -5.51 13.31 3.65
C LEU A 129 -4.22 12.49 3.65
N GLU A 130 -3.98 11.68 2.62
CA GLU A 130 -2.76 10.89 2.47
C GLU A 130 -1.51 11.79 2.48
N HIS A 131 -1.56 12.91 1.75
CA HIS A 131 -0.47 13.88 1.74
C HIS A 131 -0.24 14.54 3.10
N GLU A 132 -1.31 14.90 3.82
CA GLU A 132 -1.19 15.40 5.19
C GLU A 132 -0.61 14.35 6.14
N TYR A 133 -1.01 13.09 6.01
CA TYR A 133 -0.49 12.00 6.83
C TYR A 133 1.00 11.78 6.59
N GLU A 134 1.45 11.72 5.33
CA GLU A 134 2.86 11.58 4.98
C GLU A 134 3.70 12.73 5.55
N LYS A 135 3.18 13.97 5.49
CA LYS A 135 3.85 15.13 6.06
C LYS A 135 3.98 15.02 7.58
N ARG A 136 2.94 14.58 8.28
CA ARG A 136 2.98 14.39 9.74
C ARG A 136 3.93 13.25 10.14
N GLU A 137 3.99 12.19 9.35
CA GLU A 137 4.90 11.06 9.58
C GLU A 137 6.37 11.51 9.46
N LYS A 138 6.73 12.24 8.40
CA LYS A 138 8.08 12.82 8.26
C LYS A 138 8.48 13.72 9.43
N ILE A 139 7.58 14.59 9.89
CA ILE A 139 7.84 15.46 11.05
C ILE A 139 8.12 14.64 12.30
N LYS A 140 7.35 13.56 12.53
CA LYS A 140 7.56 12.67 13.68
C LYS A 140 8.87 11.89 13.57
N ASP A 141 9.22 11.41 12.39
CA ASP A 141 10.49 10.70 12.16
C ASP A 141 11.70 11.61 12.41
N ASP A 142 11.62 12.86 11.94
CA ASP A 142 12.65 13.88 12.20
C ASP A 142 12.76 14.18 13.70
N GLU A 143 11.63 14.30 14.41
CA GLU A 143 11.62 14.51 15.86
C GLU A 143 12.21 13.31 16.62
N ILE A 144 11.84 12.08 16.25
CA ILE A 144 12.40 10.85 16.82
C ILE A 144 13.92 10.81 16.59
N LYS A 145 14.39 11.18 15.40
CA LYS A 145 15.81 11.23 15.08
C LYS A 145 16.55 12.25 15.95
N LEU A 146 16.01 13.46 16.08
CA LEU A 146 16.56 14.50 16.94
C LEU A 146 16.62 14.07 18.42
N LEU A 147 15.55 13.45 18.92
CA LEU A 147 15.50 12.92 20.29
C LEU A 147 16.51 11.80 20.50
N ASN A 148 16.66 10.90 19.54
CA ASN A 148 17.66 9.82 19.61
C ASN A 148 19.09 10.37 19.60
N ASP A 149 19.38 11.37 18.76
CA ASP A 149 20.69 12.03 18.73
C ASP A 149 20.97 12.78 20.05
N TYR A 150 19.95 13.44 20.61
CA TYR A 150 20.04 14.08 21.91
C TYR A 150 20.32 13.07 23.03
N ILE A 151 19.58 11.96 23.10
CA ILE A 151 19.80 10.88 24.08
C ILE A 151 21.22 10.31 23.93
N LYS A 152 21.66 10.04 22.70
CA LYS A 152 23.01 9.50 22.43
C LYS A 152 24.11 10.46 22.88
N SER A 153 23.94 11.76 22.66
CA SER A 153 24.89 12.77 23.13
C SER A 153 24.95 12.83 24.67
N ARG A 154 23.79 12.81 25.34
CA ARG A 154 23.66 12.75 26.81
C ARG A 154 24.33 11.52 27.41
N LEU A 155 24.15 10.35 26.79
CA LEU A 155 24.77 9.10 27.21
C LEU A 155 26.29 9.15 27.07
N LYS A 156 26.82 9.70 25.98
CA LYS A 156 28.27 9.88 25.80
C LYS A 156 28.87 10.76 26.90
N ILE A 157 28.26 11.90 27.20
CA ILE A 157 28.70 12.80 28.27
C ILE A 157 28.68 12.07 29.61
N SER A 158 27.58 11.36 29.92
CA SER A 158 27.48 10.58 31.15
C SER A 158 28.53 9.48 31.26
N LEU A 159 28.91 8.84 30.15
CA LEU A 159 29.96 7.83 30.11
C LEU A 159 31.35 8.45 30.29
N GLU A 160 31.62 9.62 29.71
CA GLU A 160 32.86 10.37 29.91
C GLU A 160 32.99 10.84 31.36
N ASP A 161 31.93 11.38 31.94
CA ASP A 161 31.87 11.77 33.35
C ASP A 161 32.07 10.57 34.28
N TYR A 162 31.45 9.42 33.97
CA TYR A 162 31.66 8.18 34.70
C TYR A 162 33.12 7.72 34.61
N LYS A 163 33.73 7.69 33.42
CA LYS A 163 35.16 7.34 33.25
C LYS A 163 36.06 8.29 34.04
N LYS A 164 35.80 9.60 33.99
CA LYS A 164 36.58 10.60 34.75
C LYS A 164 36.45 10.39 36.26
N ARG A 165 35.27 10.03 36.75
CA ARG A 165 34.97 9.88 38.18
C ARG A 165 35.41 8.54 38.78
N TYR A 166 35.45 7.48 37.98
CA TYR A 166 35.72 6.11 38.45
C TYR A 166 37.00 5.48 37.90
N LEU A 167 37.48 5.86 36.71
CA LEU A 167 38.75 5.39 36.13
C LEU A 167 39.91 6.40 36.28
N GLY A 168 39.65 7.60 36.77
CA GLY A 168 40.67 8.64 36.96
C GLY A 168 41.59 8.47 38.17
N VAL A 169 41.42 7.41 38.97
CA VAL A 169 42.36 7.10 40.06
C VAL A 169 43.52 6.31 39.47
N VAL A 170 44.57 7.02 39.07
CA VAL A 170 45.87 6.41 38.74
C VAL A 170 46.49 6.02 40.08
N ILE A 171 46.42 4.74 40.40
CA ILE A 171 47.00 4.15 41.60
C ILE A 171 48.43 3.75 41.24
N THR A 172 49.41 4.11 42.07
CA THR A 172 50.79 3.64 41.87
C THR A 172 50.90 2.14 42.12
N ASN A 173 51.94 1.48 41.59
CA ASN A 173 52.15 0.04 41.83
C ASN A 173 52.23 -0.27 43.34
N ASP A 174 52.83 0.62 44.12
CA ASP A 174 52.94 0.50 45.58
C ASP A 174 51.57 0.52 46.25
N GLN A 175 50.69 1.44 45.84
CA GLN A 175 49.31 1.51 46.35
C GLN A 175 48.44 0.33 45.90
N LEU A 176 48.71 -0.24 44.72
CA LEU A 176 48.04 -1.46 44.25
C LEU A 176 48.44 -2.66 45.10
N ASP A 177 49.70 -2.74 45.52
CA ASP A 177 50.19 -3.81 46.38
C ASP A 177 49.61 -3.71 47.80
N VAL A 178 49.52 -2.49 48.36
CA VAL A 178 48.81 -2.24 49.62
C VAL A 178 47.33 -2.66 49.52
N LEU A 179 46.67 -2.34 48.40
CA LEU A 179 45.26 -2.70 48.17
C LEU A 179 45.07 -4.23 48.02
N LYS A 180 45.98 -4.93 47.35
CA LYS A 180 45.98 -6.40 47.25
C LYS A 180 46.26 -7.05 48.61
N GLU A 181 47.19 -6.51 49.37
CA GLU A 181 47.53 -7.02 50.70
C GLU A 181 46.35 -6.84 51.67
N ALA A 182 45.67 -5.69 51.63
CA ALA A 182 44.44 -5.44 52.37
C ALA A 182 43.32 -6.44 52.01
N LYS A 183 43.26 -6.92 50.76
CA LYS A 183 42.26 -7.92 50.32
C LYS A 183 42.54 -9.30 50.91
N THR A 184 43.80 -9.70 50.91
CA THR A 184 44.23 -11.01 51.40
C THR A 184 44.21 -11.08 52.94
N LYS A 185 44.49 -9.97 53.63
CA LYS A 185 44.57 -9.87 55.09
C LYS A 185 43.34 -9.21 55.74
N ALA A 186 42.17 -9.28 55.10
CA ALA A 186 40.92 -8.53 55.36
C ALA A 186 40.27 -8.63 56.77
N ARG A 187 41.03 -8.95 57.82
CA ARG A 187 40.59 -8.98 59.22
C ARG A 187 41.65 -8.61 60.25
N LYS A 188 42.86 -8.20 59.85
CA LYS A 188 43.94 -7.84 60.77
C LYS A 188 44.05 -6.33 60.95
N ASN A 189 44.48 -5.93 62.15
CA ASN A 189 44.69 -4.53 62.50
C ASN A 189 45.74 -3.91 61.58
N ILE A 190 45.56 -2.63 61.23
CA ILE A 190 46.54 -1.86 60.45
C ILE A 190 47.96 -1.97 61.03
N ASP A 191 48.08 -2.03 62.36
CA ASP A 191 49.36 -2.21 63.06
C ASP A 191 50.10 -3.52 62.72
N GLU A 192 49.40 -4.55 62.23
CA GLU A 192 50.02 -5.80 61.76
C GLU A 192 50.52 -5.70 60.32
N LEU A 193 49.94 -4.82 59.48
CA LEU A 193 50.49 -4.53 58.15
C LEU A 193 51.86 -3.84 58.27
N PHE A 194 52.04 -3.02 59.31
CA PHE A 194 53.29 -2.31 59.62
C PHE A 194 54.37 -3.13 60.36
N LYS A 195 54.09 -4.39 60.73
CA LYS A 195 55.03 -5.22 61.51
C LYS A 195 55.97 -6.05 60.64
N ASP A 196 55.49 -6.51 59.48
CA ASP A 196 56.24 -7.43 58.63
C ASP A 196 57.16 -6.69 57.64
N ASN A 197 56.93 -5.39 57.42
CA ASN A 197 57.73 -4.59 56.51
C ASN A 197 57.94 -3.16 57.09
N VAL A 198 59.19 -2.91 57.44
CA VAL A 198 59.94 -1.65 57.31
C VAL A 198 60.12 -0.66 58.48
N ASP A 199 61.26 0.02 58.35
CA ASP A 199 61.85 1.17 59.05
C ASP A 199 60.88 2.34 59.22
N LYS A 200 61.14 3.24 60.19
CA LYS A 200 60.21 4.34 60.55
C LYS A 200 59.76 5.22 59.37
N LYS A 201 60.61 5.37 58.34
CA LYS A 201 60.38 6.23 57.17
C LYS A 201 59.30 5.69 56.23
N ASP A 202 59.06 4.38 56.23
CA ASP A 202 58.13 3.71 55.34
C ASP A 202 56.72 3.60 55.92
N LYS A 203 56.59 3.77 57.25
CA LYS A 203 55.27 3.84 57.92
C LYS A 203 54.47 5.06 57.49
N ASP A 204 55.13 6.20 57.32
CA ASP A 204 54.49 7.45 56.90
C ASP A 204 54.02 7.36 55.43
N LEU A 205 54.78 6.68 54.57
CA LEU A 205 54.43 6.42 53.17
C LEU A 205 53.21 5.50 53.07
N ILE A 206 53.23 4.38 53.79
CA ILE A 206 52.11 3.43 53.82
C ILE A 206 50.85 4.08 54.43
N GLN A 207 50.98 4.93 55.45
CA GLN A 207 49.84 5.67 56.00
C GLN A 207 49.26 6.66 54.98
N SER A 208 50.13 7.37 54.24
CA SER A 208 49.70 8.26 53.15
C SER A 208 48.96 7.50 52.05
N ASP A 209 49.40 6.28 51.71
CA ASP A 209 48.73 5.44 50.73
C ASP A 209 47.38 4.92 51.23
N ILE A 210 47.27 4.54 52.51
CA ILE A 210 46.00 4.17 53.13
C ILE A 210 45.02 5.34 53.11
N ASP A 211 45.48 6.55 53.48
CA ASP A 211 44.66 7.75 53.50
C ASP A 211 44.18 8.09 52.07
N PHE A 212 45.04 7.94 51.06
CA PHE A 212 44.68 8.12 49.66
C PHE A 212 43.64 7.10 49.17
N LEU A 213 43.81 5.82 49.52
CA LEU A 213 42.86 4.75 49.16
C LEU A 213 41.50 4.95 49.84
N GLU A 214 41.48 5.50 51.06
CA GLU A 214 40.25 5.85 51.77
C GLU A 214 39.54 7.05 51.15
N ILE A 215 40.28 8.14 50.86
CA ILE A 215 39.75 9.32 50.15
C ILE A 215 39.19 8.94 48.77
N SER A 216 39.82 7.96 48.11
CA SER A 216 39.39 7.45 46.80
C SER A 216 38.19 6.51 46.86
N ASP A 217 37.66 6.23 48.05
CA ASP A 217 36.55 5.30 48.35
C ASP A 217 36.86 3.87 47.87
N LEU A 218 38.14 3.46 47.89
CA LEU A 218 38.58 2.11 47.55
C LEU A 218 38.64 1.21 48.77
N ILE A 219 38.87 1.82 49.94
CA ILE A 219 38.81 1.17 51.25
C ILE A 219 38.01 2.04 52.22
N LYS A 220 37.52 1.44 53.30
CA LYS A 220 36.94 2.12 54.47
C LYS A 220 37.75 1.75 55.70
N VAL A 221 38.21 2.75 56.45
CA VAL A 221 38.93 2.52 57.70
C VAL A 221 37.95 2.68 58.87
N ASN A 222 37.71 1.59 59.59
CA ASN A 222 36.89 1.60 60.79
C ASN A 222 37.78 1.69 62.04
N VAL A 223 37.48 2.63 62.94
CA VAL A 223 38.16 2.76 64.23
C VAL A 223 37.25 2.20 65.33
N ALA A 224 37.67 1.14 66.01
CA ALA A 224 36.88 0.57 67.09
C ALA A 224 36.89 1.49 68.32
N SER A 225 35.71 1.96 68.73
CA SER A 225 35.53 2.91 69.83
C SER A 225 36.22 2.44 71.11
N GLY A 226 37.19 3.22 71.60
CA GLY A 226 37.97 2.89 72.80
C GLY A 226 39.29 2.14 72.57
N SER A 227 39.69 1.87 71.31
CA SER A 227 40.99 1.27 70.99
C SER A 227 41.70 2.01 69.86
N HIS A 228 43.04 2.09 69.89
CA HIS A 228 43.84 2.61 68.76
C HIS A 228 43.86 1.66 67.53
N LYS A 229 43.02 0.62 67.52
CA LYS A 229 42.98 -0.38 66.46
C LYS A 229 42.09 0.09 65.32
N LYS A 230 42.73 0.30 64.17
CA LYS A 230 42.08 0.55 62.89
C LYS A 230 41.92 -0.76 62.11
N SER A 231 40.76 -1.00 61.51
CA SER A 231 40.51 -2.10 60.56
C SER A 231 40.16 -1.55 59.18
N ILE A 232 40.60 -2.23 58.12
CA ILE A 232 40.36 -1.83 56.74
C ILE A 232 39.36 -2.78 56.09
N GLU A 233 38.33 -2.23 55.45
CA GLU A 233 37.39 -2.98 54.62
C GLU A 233 37.44 -2.49 53.18
N ILE A 234 37.61 -3.40 52.21
CA ILE A 234 37.64 -3.02 50.79
C ILE A 234 36.22 -2.80 50.27
N THR A 235 35.99 -1.62 49.69
CA THR A 235 34.71 -1.24 49.09
C THR A 235 34.46 -2.01 47.77
N PRO A 236 33.21 -2.08 47.28
CA PRO A 236 32.93 -2.63 45.95
C PRO A 236 33.77 -1.98 44.83
N LYS A 237 34.04 -0.68 44.94
CA LYS A 237 34.88 0.10 44.01
C LYS A 237 36.35 -0.33 44.07
N GLY A 238 36.89 -0.56 45.28
CA GLY A 238 38.22 -1.13 45.47
C GLY A 238 38.37 -2.51 44.83
N ARG A 239 37.36 -3.39 44.98
CA ARG A 239 37.38 -4.73 44.37
C ARG A 239 37.38 -4.70 42.84
N GLN A 240 36.56 -3.84 42.23
CA GLN A 240 36.55 -3.65 40.77
C GLN A 240 37.89 -3.10 40.27
N THR A 241 38.51 -2.20 41.03
CA THR A 241 39.82 -1.65 40.68
C THR A 241 40.90 -2.73 40.67
N ILE A 242 40.95 -3.60 41.69
CA ILE A 242 41.88 -4.73 41.70
C ILE A 242 41.68 -5.62 40.45
N LEU A 243 40.44 -5.95 40.10
CA LEU A 243 40.12 -6.81 38.94
C LEU A 243 40.60 -6.17 37.63
N ASN A 244 40.35 -4.88 37.42
CA ASN A 244 40.76 -4.17 36.22
C ASN A 244 42.29 -4.09 36.04
N TYR A 245 43.08 -4.23 37.12
CA TYR A 245 44.55 -4.25 37.08
C TYR A 245 45.16 -5.66 37.12
N THR A 246 44.36 -6.72 37.27
CA THR A 246 44.83 -8.13 37.22
C THR A 246 44.54 -8.82 35.88
N THR A 247 43.84 -8.15 34.96
CA THR A 247 43.56 -8.65 33.60
C THR A 247 44.52 -8.00 32.61
#